data_AF-A0A5N5Q7K6-F1
#
_entry.id   AF-A0A5N5Q7K6-F1
#
_cell.length_a   1.000
_cell.length_b   1.000
_cell.length_c   1.000
_cell.angle_alpha   90.00
_cell.angle_beta   90.00
_cell.angle_gamma   90.00
#
_symmetry.space_group_name_H-M   'P 1'
#
loop_
_entity.id
_entity.type
_entity.pdbx_description
1 polymer ?
#
loop_
_entity_poly.entity_id
_entity_poly.type
_entity_poly.pdbx_seq_one_letter_code
_entity_poly.pdbx_strand_id
1 'polypeptide(L)'
;MVTQSSTSRAILHLHEIEKSLVQADIELYLRDELSSISMTDDEVAQLATRSGNLFIYAATLVRYIHPSEGAVDPQRRLRSALAITSESANKYAELDALYVAVLKAALERKGLDSDEAEDVRVVLWTVLCVQEPISIQTLANLAGVNDSRRTLPALQALRSVIHVSEMSKLVSTLHASFPDFMFSKERSGRFFCDLAGHNESLAERCFDVMKAQLRKPGRSCVESNLGNVGILMSILGRSLGTGHEFG
;
A
#
# COMPACT_ATOMS: atom_id res chain seq x y z
N MET A 1 -5.61 -0.15 69.33
CA MET A 1 -5.27 0.82 68.27
C MET A 1 -4.52 0.07 67.18
N VAL A 2 -5.20 -0.27 66.08
CA VAL A 2 -4.58 -0.92 64.91
C VAL A 2 -4.36 0.17 63.88
N THR A 3 -3.10 0.42 63.54
CA THR A 3 -2.66 1.38 62.53
C THR A 3 -3.07 0.89 61.15
N GLN A 4 -3.90 1.67 60.46
CA GLN A 4 -4.23 1.45 59.06
C GLN A 4 -2.99 1.70 58.21
N SER A 5 -2.48 0.65 57.56
CA SER A 5 -1.52 0.77 56.49
C SER A 5 -2.23 1.35 55.26
N SER A 6 -1.87 2.58 54.89
CA SER A 6 -2.31 3.22 53.65
C SER A 6 -1.56 2.59 52.48
N THR A 7 -2.07 1.49 51.93
CA THR A 7 -1.66 0.99 50.62
C THR A 7 -2.20 1.94 49.56
N SER A 8 -1.37 2.91 49.16
CA SER A 8 -1.57 3.69 47.94
C SER A 8 -1.73 2.71 46.77
N ARG A 9 -2.96 2.56 46.27
CA ARG A 9 -3.23 1.91 45.00
C ARG A 9 -2.58 2.76 43.92
N ALA A 10 -1.40 2.34 43.46
CA ALA A 10 -0.83 2.85 42.21
C ALA A 10 -1.80 2.46 41.10
N ILE A 11 -2.57 3.44 40.62
CA ILE A 11 -3.42 3.31 39.44
C ILE A 11 -2.45 3.22 38.26
N LEU A 12 -2.05 2.00 37.92
CA LEU A 12 -1.31 1.70 36.70
C LEU A 12 -2.30 1.87 35.54
N HIS A 13 -2.17 2.98 34.81
CA HIS A 13 -2.92 3.24 33.59
C HIS A 13 -2.44 2.25 32.51
N LEU A 14 -3.12 1.11 32.41
CA LEU A 14 -2.77 0.01 31.50
C LEU A 14 -2.54 0.48 30.04
N HIS A 15 -3.30 1.48 29.60
CA HIS A 15 -3.19 2.07 28.26
C HIS A 15 -1.87 2.84 28.03
N GLU A 16 -1.26 3.43 29.06
CA GLU A 16 0.02 4.13 28.90
C GLU A 16 1.18 3.14 28.84
N ILE A 17 1.09 2.06 29.62
CA ILE A 17 2.05 0.96 29.59
C ILE A 17 2.02 0.30 28.20
N GLU A 18 0.82 -0.02 27.70
CA GLU A 18 0.65 -0.65 26.38
C GLU A 18 1.20 0.23 25.24
N LYS A 19 0.96 1.56 25.29
CA LYS A 19 1.55 2.50 24.33
C LYS A 19 3.08 2.55 24.40
N SER A 20 3.64 2.58 25.61
CA SER A 20 5.09 2.62 25.79
C SER A 20 5.78 1.35 25.30
N LEU A 21 5.12 0.19 25.43
CA LEU A 21 5.60 -1.09 24.91
C LEU A 21 5.57 -1.12 23.39
N VAL A 22 4.45 -0.72 22.77
CA VAL A 22 4.35 -0.66 21.30
C VAL A 22 5.40 0.30 20.71
N GLN A 23 5.66 1.42 21.39
CA GLN A 23 6.69 2.36 20.99
C GLN A 23 8.10 1.72 21.00
N ALA A 24 8.44 1.02 22.08
CA ALA A 24 9.73 0.34 22.21
C ALA A 24 9.88 -0.78 21.15
N ASP A 25 8.81 -1.51 20.86
CA ASP A 25 8.79 -2.55 19.81
C ASP A 25 8.99 -1.94 18.42
N ILE A 26 8.40 -0.77 18.15
CA ILE A 26 8.61 -0.03 16.90
C ILE A 26 10.07 0.46 16.79
N GLU A 27 10.65 1.01 17.85
CA GLU A 27 12.06 1.40 17.86
C GLU A 27 12.98 0.21 17.58
N LEU A 28 12.72 -0.93 18.23
CA LEU A 28 13.47 -2.15 18.02
C LEU A 28 13.35 -2.64 16.57
N TYR A 29 12.12 -2.67 16.04
CA TYR A 29 11.85 -3.05 14.65
C TYR A 29 12.58 -2.13 13.65
N LEU A 30 12.53 -0.81 13.85
CA LEU A 30 13.23 0.14 12.99
C LEU A 30 14.74 -0.06 13.00
N ARG A 31 15.34 -0.34 14.17
CA ARG A 31 16.78 -0.61 14.29
C ARG A 31 17.20 -1.90 13.61
N ASP A 32 16.39 -2.94 13.72
CA ASP A 32 16.69 -4.24 13.14
C ASP A 32 16.62 -4.18 11.61
N GLU A 33 15.50 -3.71 11.08
CA GLU A 33 15.24 -3.66 9.63
C GLU A 33 16.10 -2.63 8.87
N LEU A 34 16.49 -1.54 9.54
CA LEU A 34 17.34 -0.50 8.96
C LEU A 34 18.79 -0.59 9.45
N SER A 35 19.21 -1.73 10.00
CA SER A 35 20.57 -1.96 10.50
C SER A 35 21.69 -1.75 9.46
N SER A 36 21.36 -1.88 8.17
CA SER A 36 22.29 -1.61 7.06
C SER A 36 22.51 -0.11 6.80
N ILE A 37 21.75 0.76 7.47
CA ILE A 37 21.74 2.21 7.28
C ILE A 37 22.26 2.85 8.56
N SER A 38 23.28 3.70 8.45
CA SER A 38 23.74 4.50 9.59
C SER A 38 22.64 5.49 9.99
N MET A 39 22.11 5.29 11.20
CA MET A 39 21.13 6.14 11.86
C MET A 39 21.60 6.48 13.27
N THR A 40 21.32 7.70 13.71
CA THR A 40 21.49 8.13 15.10
C THR A 40 20.31 7.67 15.96
N ASP A 41 20.51 7.60 17.27
CA ASP A 41 19.43 7.27 18.21
C ASP A 41 18.28 8.28 18.14
N ASP A 42 18.59 9.55 17.92
CA ASP A 42 17.60 10.63 17.76
C ASP A 42 16.74 10.44 16.51
N GLU A 43 17.34 10.01 15.39
CA GLU A 43 16.60 9.72 14.15
C GLU A 43 15.66 8.51 14.32
N VAL A 44 16.10 7.46 15.00
CA VAL A 44 15.24 6.30 15.33
C VAL A 44 14.08 6.75 16.20
N ALA A 45 14.35 7.47 17.29
CA ALA A 45 13.34 7.95 18.23
C ALA A 45 12.33 8.88 17.55
N GLN A 46 12.79 9.74 16.62
CA GLN A 46 11.91 10.60 15.84
C GLN A 46 10.97 9.80 14.94
N LEU A 47 11.49 8.81 14.20
CA LEU A 47 10.67 7.98 13.32
C LEU A 47 9.68 7.09 14.10
N ALA A 48 10.11 6.55 15.24
CA ALA A 48 9.22 5.82 16.14
C ALA A 48 8.12 6.73 16.67
N THR A 49 8.45 7.94 17.12
CA THR A 49 7.45 8.92 17.63
C THR A 49 6.40 9.23 16.59
N ARG A 50 6.80 9.39 15.32
CA ARG A 50 5.88 9.63 14.21
C ARG A 50 5.02 8.43 13.84
N SER A 51 5.54 7.23 14.06
CA SER A 51 4.77 5.99 13.92
C SER A 51 3.65 5.91 14.96
N GLY A 52 3.82 6.56 16.12
CA GLY A 52 2.93 6.40 17.26
C GLY A 52 2.77 4.92 17.59
N ASN A 53 1.53 4.43 17.67
CA ASN A 53 1.26 3.01 17.89
C ASN A 53 0.94 2.24 16.59
N LEU A 54 1.26 2.80 15.42
CA LEU A 54 0.89 2.24 14.12
C LEU A 54 2.07 1.46 13.53
N PHE A 55 2.12 0.16 13.79
CA PHE A 55 3.14 -0.70 13.17
C PHE A 55 3.10 -0.67 11.63
N ILE A 56 1.91 -0.45 11.05
CA ILE A 56 1.77 -0.26 9.59
C ILE A 56 2.55 0.96 9.08
N TYR A 57 2.65 2.03 9.87
CA TYR A 57 3.48 3.18 9.53
C TYR A 57 4.95 2.77 9.48
N ALA A 58 5.44 2.14 10.55
CA ALA A 58 6.84 1.70 10.64
C ALA A 58 7.21 0.73 9.52
N ALA A 59 6.36 -0.27 9.23
CA ALA A 59 6.60 -1.23 8.15
C ALA A 59 6.59 -0.58 6.76
N THR A 60 5.67 0.37 6.52
CA THR A 60 5.63 1.15 5.26
C THR A 60 6.89 2.01 5.11
N LEU A 61 7.30 2.65 6.21
CA LEU A 61 8.48 3.51 6.29
C LEU A 61 9.76 2.72 6.00
N VAL A 62 9.94 1.55 6.61
CA VAL A 62 11.09 0.66 6.35
C VAL A 62 11.17 0.33 4.86
N ARG A 63 10.06 -0.09 4.25
CA ARG A 63 10.03 -0.45 2.83
C ARG A 63 10.23 0.73 1.88
N TYR A 64 9.88 1.93 2.32
CA TYR A 64 10.16 3.19 1.63
C TYR A 64 11.65 3.56 1.69
N ILE A 65 12.27 3.38 2.85
CA ILE A 65 13.68 3.71 3.08
C ILE A 65 14.61 2.69 2.44
N HIS A 66 14.39 1.41 2.69
CA HIS A 66 15.26 0.33 2.28
C HIS A 66 14.59 -0.55 1.24
N PRO A 67 14.63 -0.14 -0.03
CA PRO A 67 14.07 -0.95 -1.07
C PRO A 67 14.95 -2.18 -1.38
N SER A 68 14.54 -3.40 -0.98
CA SER A 68 15.11 -4.73 -1.31
C SER A 68 15.59 -4.93 -2.75
N GLU A 69 15.10 -4.16 -3.72
CA GLU A 69 15.48 -4.21 -5.14
C GLU A 69 15.40 -2.80 -5.74
N GLY A 70 16.46 -2.39 -6.47
CA GLY A 70 16.52 -1.14 -7.23
C GLY A 70 17.67 -0.20 -6.83
N ALA A 71 17.97 0.77 -7.71
CA ALA A 71 19.02 1.79 -7.51
C ALA A 71 18.51 3.00 -6.70
N VAL A 72 17.93 2.76 -5.53
CA VAL A 72 17.47 3.84 -4.64
C VAL A 72 18.46 3.98 -3.50
N ASP A 73 18.92 5.20 -3.27
CA ASP A 73 19.80 5.55 -2.15
C ASP A 73 18.99 5.54 -0.82
N PRO A 74 19.24 4.58 0.09
CA PRO A 74 18.50 4.50 1.35
C PRO A 74 18.77 5.69 2.28
N GLN A 75 19.97 6.26 2.25
CA GLN A 75 20.32 7.44 3.04
C GLN A 75 19.57 8.69 2.55
N ARG A 76 19.36 8.81 1.24
CA ARG A 76 18.50 9.86 0.68
C ARG A 76 17.04 9.66 1.07
N ARG A 77 16.56 8.42 1.10
CA ARG A 77 15.19 8.11 1.52
C ARG A 77 14.96 8.36 2.99
N LEU A 78 15.91 7.99 3.85
CA LEU A 78 15.89 8.30 5.28
C LEU A 78 15.76 9.82 5.51
N ARG A 79 16.63 10.63 4.88
CA ARG A 79 16.54 12.09 4.95
C ARG A 79 15.18 12.61 4.47
N SER A 80 14.67 12.04 3.38
CA SER A 80 13.34 12.41 2.87
C SER A 80 12.25 12.04 3.86
N ALA A 81 12.35 10.89 4.52
CA ALA A 81 11.39 10.41 5.50
C ALA A 81 11.38 11.29 6.75
N LEU A 82 12.55 11.63 7.30
CA LEU A 82 12.70 12.56 8.43
C LEU A 82 12.13 13.95 8.12
N ALA A 83 12.21 14.38 6.85
CA ALA A 83 11.65 15.66 6.37
C ALA A 83 10.15 15.63 6.06
N ILE A 84 9.47 14.47 6.15
CA ILE A 84 8.01 14.42 5.96
C ILE A 84 7.36 15.20 7.11
N THR A 85 6.61 16.23 6.76
CA THR A 85 5.79 16.99 7.69
C THR A 85 4.32 16.66 7.45
N SER A 86 3.57 16.52 8.54
CA SER A 86 2.12 16.45 8.45
C SER A 86 1.51 17.83 8.67
N GLU A 87 0.71 18.29 7.72
CA GLU A 87 0.03 19.60 7.78
C GLU A 87 -1.40 19.50 8.36
N SER A 88 -1.86 18.30 8.68
CA SER A 88 -3.24 18.07 9.12
C SER A 88 -3.33 17.56 10.56
N ALA A 89 -4.40 17.93 11.26
CA ALA A 89 -4.70 17.43 12.60
C ALA A 89 -5.52 16.12 12.60
N ASN A 90 -5.64 15.45 11.44
CA ASN A 90 -6.37 14.18 11.34
C ASN A 90 -5.65 13.06 12.12
N LYS A 91 -6.40 12.09 12.66
CA LYS A 91 -5.81 10.91 13.32
C LYS A 91 -4.89 10.08 12.43
N TYR A 92 -5.05 10.17 11.10
CA TYR A 92 -4.20 9.47 10.12
C TYR A 92 -3.15 10.37 9.46
N ALA A 93 -2.97 11.59 9.96
CA ALA A 93 -2.19 12.63 9.30
C ALA A 93 -0.74 12.22 9.00
N GLU A 94 -0.07 11.53 9.93
CA GLU A 94 1.29 11.02 9.69
C GLU A 94 1.30 9.92 8.62
N LEU A 95 0.38 8.96 8.71
CA LEU A 95 0.28 7.86 7.74
C LEU A 95 -0.06 8.37 6.33
N ASP A 96 -0.97 9.33 6.23
CA ASP A 96 -1.34 9.98 4.97
C ASP A 96 -0.14 10.72 4.37
N ALA A 97 0.63 11.44 5.18
CA ALA A 97 1.85 12.11 4.74
C ALA A 97 2.91 11.11 4.23
N LEU A 98 3.04 9.95 4.89
CA LEU A 98 3.92 8.86 4.44
C LEU A 98 3.44 8.28 3.10
N TYR A 99 2.15 8.03 2.91
CA TYR A 99 1.61 7.58 1.63
C TYR A 99 1.83 8.61 0.52
N VAL A 100 1.62 9.90 0.79
CA VAL A 100 1.93 10.97 -0.16
C VAL A 100 3.42 10.95 -0.55
N ALA A 101 4.32 10.76 0.42
CA ALA A 101 5.76 10.67 0.13
C ALA A 101 6.10 9.46 -0.75
N VAL A 102 5.49 8.30 -0.49
CA VAL A 102 5.60 7.09 -1.33
C VAL A 102 5.09 7.34 -2.75
N LEU A 103 3.95 8.01 -2.90
CA LEU A 103 3.35 8.27 -4.22
C LEU A 103 4.18 9.28 -5.02
N LYS A 104 4.63 10.38 -4.41
CA LYS A 104 5.56 11.33 -5.05
C LYS A 104 6.84 10.63 -5.50
N ALA A 105 7.35 9.75 -4.66
CA ALA A 105 8.54 8.96 -4.95
C ALA A 105 8.38 7.99 -6.12
N ALA A 106 7.18 7.46 -6.35
CA ALA A 106 6.87 6.54 -7.43
C ALA A 106 6.49 7.26 -8.73
N LEU A 107 5.69 8.33 -8.64
CA LEU A 107 5.04 9.00 -9.77
C LEU A 107 5.71 10.31 -10.21
N GLU A 108 6.59 10.90 -9.40
CA GLU A 108 7.22 12.21 -9.66
C GLU A 108 8.74 12.18 -9.46
N ARG A 109 9.35 11.01 -9.52
CA ARG A 109 10.81 10.93 -9.45
C ARG A 109 11.42 11.68 -10.63
N LYS A 110 12.48 12.45 -10.36
CA LYS A 110 13.20 13.19 -11.40
C LYS A 110 13.71 12.22 -12.48
N GLY A 111 13.40 12.52 -13.74
CA GLY A 111 13.78 11.69 -14.88
C GLY A 111 12.83 10.54 -15.19
N LEU A 112 11.66 10.47 -14.53
CA LEU A 112 10.57 9.59 -14.93
C LEU A 112 9.93 10.10 -16.22
N ASP A 113 9.83 9.24 -17.23
CA ASP A 113 9.10 9.56 -18.45
C ASP A 113 7.58 9.57 -18.20
N SER A 114 6.83 10.31 -19.03
CA SER A 114 5.37 10.39 -18.92
C SER A 114 4.70 9.01 -19.07
N ASP A 115 5.21 8.16 -19.96
CA ASP A 115 4.66 6.83 -20.20
C ASP A 115 4.96 5.89 -19.02
N GLU A 116 6.14 6.01 -18.41
CA GLU A 116 6.49 5.26 -17.20
C GLU A 116 5.63 5.70 -16.00
N ALA A 117 5.38 7.01 -15.85
CA ALA A 117 4.51 7.54 -14.80
C ALA A 117 3.05 7.08 -15.00
N GLU A 118 2.58 7.03 -16.24
CA GLU A 118 1.26 6.51 -16.57
C GLU A 118 1.17 5.02 -16.27
N ASP A 119 2.17 4.21 -16.63
CA ASP A 119 2.23 2.78 -16.29
C ASP A 119 2.09 2.56 -14.78
N VAL A 120 2.85 3.32 -13.97
CA VAL A 120 2.77 3.26 -12.51
C VAL A 120 1.36 3.63 -12.02
N ARG A 121 0.73 4.65 -12.60
CA ARG A 121 -0.62 5.11 -12.23
C ARG A 121 -1.68 4.07 -12.56
N VAL A 122 -1.73 3.56 -13.80
CA VAL A 122 -2.76 2.59 -14.21
C VAL A 122 -2.59 1.26 -13.51
N VAL A 123 -1.35 0.83 -13.26
CA VAL A 123 -1.05 -0.37 -12.45
C VAL A 123 -1.54 -0.18 -11.02
N LEU A 124 -1.21 0.95 -10.38
CA LEU A 124 -1.68 1.27 -9.04
C LEU A 124 -3.21 1.23 -8.95
N TRP A 125 -3.90 1.98 -9.79
CA TRP A 125 -5.35 2.08 -9.75
C TRP A 125 -6.02 0.73 -10.01
N THR A 126 -5.47 -0.06 -10.92
CA THR A 126 -5.97 -1.41 -11.17
C THR A 126 -5.81 -2.31 -9.95
N VAL A 127 -4.65 -2.29 -9.28
CA VAL A 127 -4.42 -3.06 -8.03
C VAL A 127 -5.37 -2.62 -6.92
N LEU A 128 -5.73 -1.34 -6.85
CA LEU A 128 -6.66 -0.83 -5.83
C LEU A 128 -8.11 -1.28 -6.09
N CYS A 129 -8.51 -1.37 -7.35
CA CYS A 129 -9.87 -1.72 -7.73
C CYS A 129 -10.13 -3.24 -7.72
N VAL A 130 -9.08 -4.04 -7.92
CA VAL A 130 -9.16 -5.50 -7.83
C VAL A 130 -9.13 -5.89 -6.34
N GLN A 131 -10.24 -6.40 -5.82
CA GLN A 131 -10.37 -6.75 -4.39
C GLN A 131 -9.62 -8.02 -4.01
N GLU A 132 -9.26 -8.83 -5.01
CA GLU A 132 -8.60 -10.12 -4.85
C GLU A 132 -7.18 -10.05 -5.42
N PRO A 133 -6.21 -10.76 -4.83
CA PRO A 133 -4.87 -10.85 -5.36
C PRO A 133 -4.86 -11.44 -6.78
N ILE A 134 -4.23 -10.75 -7.72
CA ILE A 134 -4.15 -11.17 -9.14
C ILE A 134 -2.72 -11.40 -9.59
N SER A 135 -2.54 -12.25 -10.61
CA SER A 135 -1.23 -12.45 -11.22
C SER A 135 -0.73 -11.16 -11.91
N ILE A 136 0.60 -11.00 -12.03
CA ILE A 136 1.21 -9.89 -12.78
C ILE A 136 0.71 -9.84 -14.22
N GLN A 137 0.48 -11.01 -14.85
CA GLN A 137 -0.02 -11.07 -16.21
C GLN A 137 -1.47 -10.58 -16.31
N THR A 138 -2.34 -11.00 -15.39
CA THR A 138 -3.72 -10.51 -15.31
C THR A 138 -3.73 -9.00 -15.10
N LEU A 139 -2.88 -8.50 -14.20
CA LEU A 139 -2.72 -7.08 -13.93
C LEU A 139 -2.27 -6.30 -15.16
N ALA A 140 -1.26 -6.78 -15.91
CA ALA A 140 -0.78 -6.12 -17.11
C ALA A 140 -1.88 -5.96 -18.17
N ASN A 141 -2.75 -6.97 -18.31
CA ASN A 141 -3.87 -6.93 -19.25
C ASN A 141 -4.97 -5.96 -18.77
N LEU A 142 -5.34 -6.04 -17.48
CA LEU A 142 -6.39 -5.20 -16.89
C LEU A 142 -5.97 -3.73 -16.78
N ALA A 143 -4.69 -3.45 -16.53
CA ALA A 143 -4.16 -2.09 -16.52
C ALA A 143 -3.98 -1.51 -17.94
N GLY A 144 -4.07 -2.35 -18.99
CA GLY A 144 -3.88 -1.92 -20.37
C GLY A 144 -2.44 -1.73 -20.82
N VAL A 145 -1.48 -2.02 -19.94
CA VAL A 145 -0.04 -1.98 -20.23
C VAL A 145 0.35 -3.07 -21.21
N ASN A 146 -0.28 -4.26 -21.10
CA ASN A 146 -0.08 -5.43 -21.95
C ASN A 146 1.38 -5.91 -22.08
N ASP A 147 2.28 -5.48 -21.19
CA ASP A 147 3.67 -5.93 -21.10
C ASP A 147 4.11 -6.07 -19.64
N SER A 148 4.42 -7.31 -19.22
CA SER A 148 4.92 -7.60 -17.87
C SER A 148 6.26 -6.90 -17.58
N ARG A 149 7.07 -6.61 -18.60
CA ARG A 149 8.36 -5.90 -18.43
C ARG A 149 8.19 -4.43 -18.10
N ARG A 150 7.02 -3.85 -18.40
CA ARG A 150 6.61 -2.49 -17.97
C ARG A 150 5.85 -2.52 -16.65
N THR A 151 5.04 -3.57 -16.45
CA THR A 151 4.23 -3.75 -15.24
C THR A 151 5.09 -4.03 -13.99
N LEU A 152 6.17 -4.81 -14.12
CA LEU A 152 7.03 -5.15 -12.98
C LEU A 152 7.78 -3.93 -12.41
N PRO A 153 8.44 -3.07 -13.21
CA PRO A 153 8.99 -1.81 -12.71
C PRO A 153 7.96 -0.90 -12.05
N ALA A 154 6.74 -0.83 -12.59
CA ALA A 154 5.64 -0.08 -11.98
C ALA A 154 5.28 -0.61 -10.57
N LEU A 155 5.17 -1.93 -10.41
CA LEU A 155 4.98 -2.57 -9.11
C LEU A 155 6.16 -2.35 -8.17
N GLN A 156 7.38 -2.42 -8.67
CA GLN A 156 8.59 -2.16 -7.90
C GLN A 156 8.65 -0.72 -7.39
N ALA A 157 8.16 0.27 -8.16
CA ALA A 157 8.06 1.65 -7.69
C ALA A 157 7.07 1.81 -6.51
N LEU A 158 6.05 0.96 -6.44
CA LEU A 158 4.96 0.98 -5.45
C LEU A 158 5.11 -0.04 -4.33
N ARG A 159 6.23 -0.76 -4.29
CA ARG A 159 6.59 -1.77 -3.28
C ARG A 159 6.41 -1.36 -1.82
N SER A 160 6.36 -0.07 -1.48
CA SER A 160 6.14 0.35 -0.09
C SER A 160 4.68 0.16 0.35
N VAL A 161 3.77 0.04 -0.60
CA VAL A 161 2.31 -0.06 -0.39
C VAL A 161 1.68 -1.26 -1.11
N ILE A 162 2.37 -1.81 -2.12
CA ILE A 162 1.97 -3.02 -2.85
C ILE A 162 2.88 -4.20 -2.48
N HIS A 163 2.28 -5.37 -2.34
CA HIS A 163 2.94 -6.65 -2.16
C HIS A 163 2.89 -7.47 -3.44
N VAL A 164 3.99 -8.14 -3.74
CA VAL A 164 4.04 -9.21 -4.74
C VAL A 164 4.54 -10.45 -4.02
N SER A 165 3.70 -11.49 -3.95
CA SER A 165 4.09 -12.74 -3.28
C SER A 165 5.18 -13.44 -4.06
N GLU A 166 6.26 -13.84 -3.39
CA GLU A 166 7.34 -14.59 -4.03
C GLU A 166 6.90 -15.99 -4.47
N MET A 167 6.01 -16.62 -3.70
CA MET A 167 5.51 -17.98 -3.94
C MET A 167 4.42 -18.01 -5.01
N SER A 168 3.35 -17.22 -4.83
CA SER A 168 2.18 -17.27 -5.71
C SER A 168 2.25 -16.31 -6.89
N LYS A 169 3.19 -15.36 -6.87
CA LYS A 169 3.30 -14.26 -7.86
C LYS A 169 2.03 -13.42 -7.98
N LEU A 170 1.21 -13.42 -6.93
CA LEU A 170 0.01 -12.59 -6.83
C LEU A 170 0.35 -11.22 -6.26
N VAL A 171 -0.36 -10.21 -6.75
CA VAL A 171 -0.21 -8.80 -6.42
C VAL A 171 -1.39 -8.36 -5.56
N SER A 172 -1.12 -7.68 -4.46
CA SER A 172 -2.14 -7.11 -3.56
C SER A 172 -1.63 -5.85 -2.87
N THR A 173 -2.52 -5.08 -2.25
CA THR A 173 -2.11 -4.02 -1.33
C THR A 173 -1.61 -4.61 -0.01
N LEU A 174 -0.66 -3.95 0.64
CA LEU A 174 -0.11 -4.42 1.92
C LEU A 174 -1.07 -4.29 3.09
N HIS A 175 -1.94 -3.29 3.05
CA HIS A 175 -2.83 -2.98 4.15
C HIS A 175 -4.06 -2.22 3.65
N ALA A 176 -5.22 -2.47 4.27
CA ALA A 176 -6.50 -1.90 3.88
C ALA A 176 -6.54 -0.36 3.98
N SER A 177 -5.74 0.23 4.87
CA SER A 177 -5.67 1.70 5.02
C SER A 177 -5.15 2.44 3.79
N PHE A 178 -4.44 1.76 2.88
CA PHE A 178 -3.90 2.38 1.67
C PHE A 178 -4.99 2.58 0.59
N PRO A 179 -5.80 1.57 0.21
CA PRO A 179 -7.03 1.81 -0.54
C PRO A 179 -7.94 2.88 0.09
N ASP A 180 -8.17 2.83 1.41
CA ASP A 180 -9.00 3.83 2.11
C ASP A 180 -8.46 5.25 1.96
N PHE A 181 -7.14 5.40 1.90
CA PHE A 181 -6.48 6.68 1.63
C PHE A 181 -6.68 7.11 0.17
N MET A 182 -6.42 6.21 -0.78
CA MET A 182 -6.49 6.50 -2.23
C MET A 182 -7.90 6.83 -2.72
N PHE A 183 -8.93 6.27 -2.09
CA PHE A 183 -10.34 6.52 -2.42
C PHE A 183 -10.94 7.71 -1.66
N SER A 184 -10.17 8.44 -0.84
CA SER A 184 -10.61 9.72 -0.26
C SER A 184 -9.89 10.87 -0.93
N LYS A 185 -10.65 11.73 -1.60
CA LYS A 185 -10.10 12.91 -2.29
C LYS A 185 -9.54 13.93 -1.29
N GLU A 186 -10.13 14.00 -0.11
CA GLU A 186 -9.69 14.86 0.99
C GLU A 186 -8.30 14.46 1.50
N ARG A 187 -8.02 13.15 1.56
CA ARG A 187 -6.76 12.61 2.08
C ARG A 187 -5.67 12.52 1.00
N SER A 188 -6.01 11.99 -0.17
CA SER A 188 -5.04 11.73 -1.26
C SER A 188 -4.87 12.90 -2.23
N GLY A 189 -5.77 13.88 -2.20
CA GLY A 189 -5.70 15.09 -3.02
C GLY A 189 -5.59 14.77 -4.51
N ARG A 190 -4.47 15.17 -5.13
CA ARG A 190 -4.21 14.94 -6.56
C ARG A 190 -3.89 13.48 -6.93
N PHE A 191 -3.62 12.62 -5.95
CA PHE A 191 -3.41 11.19 -6.17
C PHE A 191 -4.72 10.38 -6.10
N PHE A 192 -5.84 11.04 -5.82
CA PHE A 192 -7.14 10.42 -5.72
C PHE A 192 -7.45 9.50 -6.91
N CYS A 193 -7.85 8.27 -6.58
CA CYS A 193 -8.31 7.30 -7.54
C CYS A 193 -9.84 7.40 -7.63
N ASP A 194 -10.34 7.82 -8.79
CA ASP A 194 -11.77 7.75 -9.09
C ASP A 194 -12.17 6.30 -9.37
N LEU A 195 -12.58 5.62 -8.31
CA LEU A 195 -12.98 4.21 -8.34
C LEU A 195 -14.09 3.96 -9.37
N ALA A 196 -15.04 4.88 -9.54
CA ALA A 196 -16.17 4.69 -10.45
C ALA A 196 -15.69 4.71 -11.91
N GLY A 197 -14.95 5.77 -12.29
CA GLY A 197 -14.40 5.90 -13.64
C GLY A 197 -13.40 4.81 -14.00
N HIS A 198 -12.55 4.41 -13.04
CA HIS A 198 -11.59 3.33 -13.29
C HIS A 198 -12.26 1.95 -13.38
N ASN A 199 -13.32 1.70 -12.60
CA ASN A 199 -14.08 0.44 -12.69
C ASN A 199 -14.78 0.26 -14.04
N GLU A 200 -15.28 1.33 -14.66
CA GLU A 200 -15.85 1.27 -16.01
C GLU A 200 -14.78 0.84 -17.02
N SER A 201 -13.60 1.46 -16.98
CA SER A 201 -12.47 1.09 -17.84
C SER A 201 -12.01 -0.35 -17.59
N LEU A 202 -12.01 -0.80 -16.33
CA LEU A 202 -11.68 -2.19 -16.00
C LEU A 202 -12.73 -3.15 -16.54
N ALA A 203 -14.01 -2.84 -16.41
CA ALA A 203 -15.12 -3.67 -16.92
C ALA A 203 -14.99 -3.88 -18.44
N GLU A 204 -14.69 -2.84 -19.21
CA GLU A 204 -14.46 -2.96 -20.66
C GLU A 204 -13.29 -3.91 -20.98
N ARG A 205 -12.14 -3.71 -20.32
CA ARG A 205 -10.96 -4.56 -20.51
C ARG A 205 -11.22 -6.01 -20.10
N CYS A 206 -12.00 -6.21 -19.04
CA CYS A 206 -12.47 -7.51 -18.61
C CYS A 206 -13.27 -8.20 -19.74
N PHE A 207 -14.22 -7.49 -20.36
CA PHE A 207 -14.97 -8.01 -21.51
C PHE A 207 -14.08 -8.35 -22.70
N ASP A 208 -13.10 -7.51 -23.01
CA ASP A 208 -12.15 -7.79 -24.10
C ASP A 208 -11.34 -9.05 -23.86
N VAL A 209 -10.84 -9.23 -22.64
CA VAL A 209 -10.11 -10.44 -22.23
C VAL A 209 -11.00 -11.67 -22.34
N MET A 210 -12.25 -11.61 -21.84
CA MET A 210 -13.21 -12.71 -21.96
C MET A 210 -13.50 -13.04 -23.43
N LYS A 211 -13.77 -12.03 -24.26
CA LYS A 211 -14.09 -12.19 -25.69
C LYS A 211 -12.92 -12.81 -26.46
N ALA A 212 -11.69 -12.43 -26.16
CA ALA A 212 -10.49 -13.02 -26.76
C ALA A 212 -10.33 -14.51 -26.39
N GLN A 213 -10.68 -14.88 -25.15
CA GLN A 213 -10.61 -16.27 -24.68
C GLN A 213 -11.73 -17.14 -25.27
N LEU A 214 -12.97 -16.64 -25.31
CA LEU A 214 -14.13 -17.36 -25.84
C LEU A 214 -14.02 -17.65 -27.35
N ARG A 215 -13.23 -16.87 -28.10
CA ARG A 215 -12.99 -17.07 -29.53
C ARG A 215 -11.97 -18.17 -29.87
N LYS A 216 -11.24 -18.72 -28.89
CA LYS A 216 -10.27 -19.81 -29.08
C LYS A 216 -10.67 -21.08 -28.29
N PRO A 217 -11.73 -21.80 -28.68
CA PRO A 217 -12.07 -23.06 -28.03
C PRO A 217 -11.02 -24.11 -28.42
N GLY A 218 -10.11 -24.48 -27.52
CA GLY A 218 -9.26 -25.67 -27.75
C GLY A 218 -7.81 -25.66 -27.27
N ARG A 219 -7.35 -24.78 -26.37
CA ARG A 219 -6.10 -25.05 -25.63
C ARG A 219 -6.34 -25.03 -24.13
N SER A 220 -5.85 -26.07 -23.48
CA SER A 220 -5.94 -26.44 -22.07
C SER A 220 -5.32 -25.40 -21.11
N CYS A 221 -5.85 -24.18 -21.08
CA CYS A 221 -5.50 -23.15 -20.10
C CYS A 221 -6.71 -22.86 -19.20
N VAL A 222 -7.32 -23.91 -18.64
CA VAL A 222 -8.53 -23.75 -17.80
C VAL A 222 -8.16 -23.69 -16.31
N GLU A 223 -7.08 -24.34 -15.86
CA GLU A 223 -6.80 -24.44 -14.43
C GLU A 223 -6.21 -23.17 -13.79
N SER A 224 -5.56 -22.28 -14.55
CA SER A 224 -5.08 -20.98 -14.05
C SER A 224 -6.03 -19.81 -14.28
N ASN A 225 -7.17 -20.02 -14.96
CA ASN A 225 -8.02 -18.95 -15.47
C ASN A 225 -9.43 -18.87 -14.89
N LEU A 226 -9.91 -19.86 -14.13
CA LEU A 226 -11.19 -19.71 -13.39
C LEU A 226 -11.11 -18.61 -12.33
N GLY A 227 -9.95 -18.41 -11.70
CA GLY A 227 -9.73 -17.31 -10.76
C GLY A 227 -9.90 -15.94 -11.42
N ASN A 228 -9.42 -15.78 -12.66
CA ASN A 228 -9.61 -14.54 -13.42
C ASN A 228 -11.08 -14.27 -13.73
N VAL A 229 -11.90 -15.29 -14.00
CA VAL A 229 -13.35 -15.11 -14.27
C VAL A 229 -14.11 -14.71 -13.01
N GLY A 230 -13.79 -15.30 -11.85
CA GLY A 230 -14.40 -14.90 -10.57
C GLY A 230 -14.06 -13.46 -10.18
N ILE A 231 -12.81 -13.05 -10.40
CA ILE A 231 -12.33 -11.68 -10.19
C ILE A 231 -12.97 -10.72 -11.20
N LEU A 232 -13.12 -11.13 -12.46
CA LEU A 232 -13.84 -10.36 -13.47
C LEU A 232 -15.31 -10.16 -13.10
N MET A 233 -15.98 -11.18 -12.57
CA MET A 233 -17.38 -11.11 -12.17
C MET A 233 -17.58 -10.26 -10.91
N SER A 234 -16.63 -10.24 -9.96
CA SER A 234 -16.70 -9.36 -8.79
C SER A 234 -16.47 -7.88 -9.16
N ILE A 235 -15.57 -7.62 -10.11
CA ILE A 235 -15.35 -6.28 -10.70
C ILE A 235 -16.60 -5.81 -11.47
N LEU A 236 -17.17 -6.67 -12.31
CA LEU A 236 -18.38 -6.37 -13.09
C LEU A 236 -19.63 -6.20 -12.21
N GLY A 237 -19.79 -7.00 -11.16
CA GLY A 237 -20.92 -6.93 -10.24
C GLY A 237 -21.01 -5.60 -9.48
N ARG A 238 -19.87 -4.93 -9.24
CA ARG A 238 -19.82 -3.60 -8.61
C ARG A 238 -19.94 -2.46 -9.61
N SER A 239 -19.43 -2.63 -10.82
CA SER A 239 -19.62 -1.65 -11.91
C SER A 239 -21.09 -1.56 -12.34
N LEU A 240 -21.84 -2.69 -12.28
CA LEU A 240 -23.25 -2.79 -12.68
C LEU A 240 -24.27 -2.67 -11.52
N GLY A 241 -23.83 -2.61 -10.26
CA GLY A 241 -24.69 -2.79 -9.08
C GLY A 241 -24.83 -1.57 -8.19
N THR A 242 -25.97 -0.88 -8.34
CA THR A 242 -26.78 -0.19 -7.33
C THR A 242 -26.25 -0.20 -5.89
N GLY A 243 -26.13 0.99 -5.29
CA GLY A 243 -25.88 1.17 -3.87
C GLY A 243 -27.00 0.59 -3.00
N HIS A 244 -26.86 -0.68 -2.63
CA HIS A 244 -27.60 -1.24 -1.51
C HIS A 244 -26.61 -1.77 -0.49
N GLU A 245 -26.44 -0.98 0.56
CA GLU A 245 -25.91 -1.42 1.84
C GLU A 245 -26.72 -2.64 2.32
N PHE A 246 -26.02 -3.63 2.85
CA PHE A 246 -26.59 -4.52 3.87
C PHE A 246 -25.66 -4.44 5.08
N GLY A 247 -26.24 -3.93 6.16
CA GLY A 247 -25.64 -3.92 7.51
C GLY A 247 -25.84 -5.22 8.25
#